data_AF-A0A3D3H3L8-F1
#
_entry.id   AF-A0A3D3H3L8-F1
#
_cell.length_a   1.000
_cell.length_b   1.000
_cell.length_c   1.000
_cell.angle_alpha   90.00
_cell.angle_beta   90.00
_cell.angle_gamma   90.00
#
_symmetry.space_group_name_H-M   'P 1'
#
loop_
_entity.id
_entity.type
_entity.pdbx_description
1 polymer ?
#
loop_
_entity_poly.entity_id
_entity_poly.type
_entity_poly.pdbx_seq_one_letter_code
_entity_poly.pdbx_strand_id
1 'polypeptide(L)' 'PRSLPLWLPAAYAGFARRRADAFGSTGGTTRPLAMTVTRTLEDELKRGVDRPRRAGLTQADEFEIIRTIMATRNDTE' A
#
# COMPACT_ATOMS: atom_id res chain seq x y z
N PRO A 1 12.17 6.86 -7.59
CA PRO A 1 11.22 8.00 -7.51
C PRO A 1 10.55 8.05 -6.12
N ARG A 2 10.53 9.21 -5.46
CA ARG A 2 9.77 9.41 -4.20
C ARG A 2 8.29 9.55 -4.53
N SER A 3 7.47 8.65 -4.03
CA SER A 3 6.02 8.66 -4.26
C SER A 3 5.28 8.23 -3.00
N LEU A 4 4.16 8.88 -2.71
CA LEU A 4 3.25 8.46 -1.65
C LEU A 4 2.21 7.47 -2.19
N PRO A 5 1.64 6.60 -1.34
CA PRO A 5 0.46 5.83 -1.70
C PRO A 5 -0.65 6.79 -2.16
N LEU A 6 -1.39 6.39 -3.19
CA LEU A 6 -2.56 7.14 -3.64
C LEU A 6 -3.67 7.01 -2.58
N TRP A 7 -3.99 8.11 -1.91
CA TRP A 7 -5.14 8.22 -1.02
C TRP A 7 -6.25 8.97 -1.73
N LEU A 8 -7.41 8.34 -1.87
CA LEU A 8 -8.58 8.94 -2.53
C LEU A 8 -9.63 9.30 -1.49
N PRO A 9 -10.25 10.49 -1.58
CA PRO A 9 -11.43 10.80 -0.78
C PRO A 9 -12.58 9.83 -1.08
N ALA A 10 -13.46 9.60 -0.11
CA ALA A 10 -14.58 8.66 -0.25
C ALA A 10 -15.48 8.96 -1.47
N ALA A 11 -15.63 10.24 -1.83
CA ALA A 11 -16.37 10.67 -3.03
C ALA A 11 -15.82 10.07 -4.34
N TYR A 12 -14.56 9.63 -4.36
CA TYR A 12 -13.88 9.05 -5.52
C TYR A 12 -13.74 7.53 -5.44
N ALA A 13 -14.55 6.84 -4.61
CA ALA A 13 -14.51 5.38 -4.49
C ALA A 13 -14.68 4.64 -5.83
N GLY A 14 -15.35 5.26 -6.81
CA GLY A 14 -15.49 4.71 -8.16
C GLY A 14 -14.18 4.61 -8.96
N PHE A 15 -13.15 5.40 -8.62
CA PHE A 15 -11.88 5.46 -9.38
C PHE A 15 -11.20 4.08 -9.49
N ALA A 16 -11.18 3.33 -8.39
CA ALA A 16 -10.58 2.01 -8.32
C ALA A 16 -11.57 0.86 -8.64
N ARG A 17 -12.83 1.16 -8.98
CA ARG A 17 -13.83 0.12 -9.27
C ARG A 17 -13.44 -0.64 -10.53
N ARG A 18 -13.43 -1.97 -10.45
CA ARG A 18 -13.16 -2.88 -11.56
C ARG A 18 -14.21 -3.99 -11.54
N ARG A 19 -14.60 -4.47 -12.72
CA ARG A 19 -15.38 -5.70 -12.89
C ARG A 19 -14.44 -6.81 -13.36
N ALA A 20 -14.62 -8.01 -12.83
CA ALA A 20 -13.83 -9.19 -13.15
C ALA A 20 -14.69 -10.36 -13.67
N ASP A 21 -15.91 -10.05 -14.10
CA ASP A 21 -16.86 -11.01 -14.67
C ASP A 21 -16.33 -11.67 -15.95
N ALA A 22 -15.68 -10.91 -16.82
CA ALA A 22 -15.02 -11.47 -18.01
C ALA A 22 -13.98 -12.55 -17.62
N PHE A 23 -13.15 -12.29 -16.61
CA PHE A 23 -12.18 -13.26 -16.10
C PHE A 23 -12.86 -14.48 -15.47
N GLY A 24 -13.95 -14.28 -14.73
CA GLY A 24 -14.74 -15.39 -14.19
C GLY A 24 -15.38 -16.25 -15.29
N SER A 25 -15.85 -15.62 -16.37
CA SER A 25 -16.50 -16.32 -17.50
C SER A 25 -15.53 -17.23 -18.28
N THR A 26 -14.23 -16.95 -18.24
CA THR A 26 -13.19 -17.82 -18.81
C THR A 26 -12.75 -18.94 -17.86
N GLY A 27 -13.45 -19.14 -16.73
CA GLY A 27 -13.08 -20.11 -15.69
C GLY A 27 -12.02 -19.61 -14.70
N GLY A 28 -11.71 -18.30 -14.72
CA GLY A 28 -10.77 -17.69 -13.79
C GLY A 28 -11.28 -17.70 -12.35
N THR A 29 -10.40 -18.00 -11.40
CA THR A 29 -10.70 -17.97 -9.96
C THR A 29 -9.87 -16.91 -9.25
N THR A 30 -10.44 -16.30 -8.23
CA THR A 30 -9.73 -15.34 -7.37
C THR A 30 -9.39 -15.97 -6.04
N ARG A 31 -8.27 -15.52 -5.46
CA ARG A 31 -7.85 -15.93 -4.13
C ARG A 31 -8.55 -15.05 -3.07
N PRO A 32 -9.06 -15.60 -1.96
CA PRO A 32 -9.51 -14.81 -0.83
C PRO A 32 -8.45 -13.79 -0.39
N LEU A 33 -8.88 -12.55 -0.12
CA LEU A 33 -7.97 -11.46 0.21
C LEU A 33 -7.10 -11.79 1.45
N ALA A 34 -7.71 -12.34 2.50
CA ALA A 34 -6.99 -12.72 3.71
C ALA A 34 -5.83 -13.71 3.43
N MET A 35 -6.06 -14.69 2.54
CA MET A 35 -5.01 -15.63 2.16
C MET A 35 -3.92 -14.96 1.32
N THR A 36 -4.30 -14.03 0.42
CA THR A 36 -3.33 -13.25 -0.34
C THR A 36 -2.45 -12.41 0.59
N VAL A 37 -3.05 -11.67 1.53
CA VAL A 37 -2.33 -10.82 2.49
C VAL A 37 -1.36 -11.66 3.35
N THR A 38 -1.82 -12.79 3.89
CA THR A 38 -1.00 -13.67 4.73
C THR A 38 0.22 -14.18 3.97
N ARG A 39 0.03 -14.68 2.74
CA ARG A 39 1.12 -15.20 1.92
C ARG A 39 2.09 -14.11 1.47
N THR A 40 1.58 -12.92 1.16
CA THR A 40 2.43 -11.77 0.84
C THR A 40 3.29 -11.39 2.05
N LEU A 41 2.71 -11.32 3.25
CA LEU A 41 3.47 -11.03 4.46
C LEU A 41 4.58 -12.07 4.71
N GLU A 42 4.26 -13.36 4.58
CA GLU A 42 5.25 -14.44 4.72
C GLU A 42 6.41 -14.32 3.72
N ASP A 43 6.10 -14.02 2.44
CA ASP A 43 7.11 -13.84 1.40
C ASP A 43 7.98 -12.60 1.65
N GLU A 44 7.36 -11.49 2.08
CA GLU A 44 8.07 -10.25 2.43
C GLU A 44 9.04 -10.45 3.61
N LEU A 45 8.60 -11.16 4.65
CA LEU A 45 9.44 -11.49 5.80
C LEU A 45 10.63 -12.38 5.39
N LYS A 46 10.40 -13.38 4.54
CA LYS A 46 11.46 -14.27 4.03
C LYS A 46 12.51 -13.53 3.20
N ARG A 47 12.10 -12.51 2.45
CA ARG A 47 12.99 -11.68 1.63
C ARG A 47 13.73 -10.59 2.43
N GLY A 48 13.30 -10.33 3.66
CA GLY A 48 13.74 -9.19 4.45
C GLY A 48 12.96 -7.91 4.09
N VAL A 49 12.50 -7.21 5.13
CA VAL A 49 11.65 -6.02 5.00
C VAL A 49 12.43 -4.72 4.76
N ASP A 50 13.74 -4.72 5.00
CA ASP A 50 14.61 -3.54 4.85
C ASP A 50 15.24 -3.42 3.47
N ARG A 51 14.90 -4.32 2.54
CA ARG A 51 15.45 -4.31 1.18
C ARG A 51 15.08 -3.02 0.43
N PRO A 52 15.96 -2.49 -0.44
CA PRO A 52 15.65 -1.31 -1.24
C PRO A 52 14.41 -1.51 -2.11
N ARG A 53 13.43 -0.60 -1.99
CA ARG A 53 12.22 -0.61 -2.82
C ARG A 53 12.49 0.11 -4.15
N ARG A 54 11.97 -0.42 -5.25
CA ARG A 54 12.10 0.19 -6.60
C ARG A 54 11.25 1.46 -6.75
N ALA A 55 10.25 1.63 -5.90
CA ALA A 55 9.32 2.75 -5.89
C ALA A 55 8.83 3.00 -4.45
N GLY A 56 8.25 4.18 -4.23
CA GLY A 56 7.82 4.60 -2.91
C GLY A 56 8.92 5.32 -2.12
N LEU A 57 8.60 5.63 -0.88
CA LEU A 57 9.56 6.17 0.07
C LEU A 57 10.40 5.04 0.67
N THR A 58 11.64 5.37 1.02
CA THR A 58 12.45 4.51 1.88
C THR A 58 11.92 4.61 3.31
N GLN A 59 12.24 3.61 4.15
CA GLN A 59 11.86 3.65 5.57
C GLN A 59 12.45 4.90 6.27
N ALA A 60 13.68 5.30 5.92
CA ALA A 60 14.30 6.51 6.44
C ALA A 60 13.53 7.78 6.04
N ASP A 61 13.10 7.86 4.78
CA ASP A 61 12.27 8.98 4.30
C ASP A 61 10.89 9.02 4.98
N GLU A 62 10.27 7.86 5.20
CA GLU A 62 9.00 7.74 5.92
C GLU A 62 9.15 8.24 7.37
N PHE A 63 10.18 7.80 8.07
CA PHE A 63 10.45 8.26 9.45
C PHE A 63 10.70 9.77 9.53
N GLU A 64 11.40 10.35 8.55
CA GLU A 64 11.65 11.78 8.51
C GLU A 64 10.36 12.59 8.36
N ILE A 65 9.45 12.13 7.50
CA ILE A 65 8.14 12.76 7.33
C ILE A 65 7.32 12.65 8.62
N ILE A 66 7.30 11.48 9.27
CA ILE A 66 6.57 11.28 10.52
C ILE A 66 7.10 12.21 11.61
N ARG A 67 8.44 12.30 11.77
CA ARG A 67 9.07 13.22 12.73
C ARG A 67 8.68 14.67 12.45
N THR A 68 8.77 15.11 11.19
CA THR A 68 8.38 16.47 10.79
C THR A 68 6.93 16.77 11.14
N ILE A 69 5.99 15.87 10.78
CA ILE A 69 4.56 16.05 11.08
C ILE A 69 4.29 16.10 12.59
N MET A 70 4.96 15.25 13.37
CA MET A 70 4.82 15.24 14.83
C MET A 70 5.34 16.52 15.47
N ALA A 71 6.47 17.05 15.00
CA ALA A 71 7.02 18.33 15.47
C ALA A 71 6.07 19.50 15.17
N THR A 72 5.57 19.60 13.93
CA THR A 72 4.63 20.67 13.54
C THR A 72 3.34 20.66 14.34
N ARG A 73 2.83 19.47 14.71
CA ARG A 73 1.64 19.34 15.56
C ARG A 73 1.87 19.88 16.96
N ASN A 74 3.04 19.59 17.55
CA ASN A 74 3.38 20.08 18.89
C ASN A 74 3.62 21.61 18.92
N ASP A 75 3.97 22.23 17.80
CA ASP A 75 4.13 23.69 17.69
C ASP A 75 2.77 24.43 17.52
N THR A 76 1.67 23.70 17.27
CA THR A 76 0.34 24.28 17.00
C THR A 76 -0.63 24.14 18.20
N GLU A 77 -0.24 23.39 19.25
CA GLU A 77 -0.92 23.33 20.55
C GLU A 77 -0.27 24.28 21.57
#